data_AF-A0A1D6G4K3-F1
#
_entry.id   AF-A0A1D6G4K3-F1
#
_cell.length_a   1.000
_cell.length_b   1.000
_cell.length_c   1.000
_cell.angle_alpha   90.00
_cell.angle_beta   90.00
_cell.angle_gamma   90.00
#
_symmetry.space_group_name_H-M   'P 1'
#
loop_
_entity.id
_entity.type
_entity.pdbx_description
1 polymer ?
#
loop_
_entity_poly.entity_id
_entity_poly.type
_entity_poly.pdbx_seq_one_letter_code
_entity_poly.pdbx_strand_id
1 'polypeptide(L)'
;MYVFCCSYTHNVAPRGKLNIFVSAEAETDNPQSELKPGIDLLGSVDEIFYDIYDRYEPVNEPSLDNCFVSTSYDATTHFETTVTDVLNMYTMITGKVTWTSSFYLLE
;
A
#
# COMPACT_ATOMS: atom_id res chain seq x y z
N MET A 1 -2.96 11.11 2.28
CA MET A 1 -2.58 10.63 3.64
C MET A 1 -3.63 9.64 4.13
N TYR A 2 -3.19 8.54 4.72
CA TYR A 2 -4.02 7.45 5.24
C TYR A 2 -3.61 7.12 6.68
N VAL A 3 -4.57 6.68 7.48
CA VAL A 3 -4.34 6.16 8.84
C VAL A 3 -4.94 4.77 8.94
N PHE A 4 -4.09 3.76 9.13
CA PHE A 4 -4.51 2.37 9.32
C PHE A 4 -4.17 1.92 10.73
N CYS A 5 -5.11 1.23 11.37
CA CYS A 5 -4.96 0.77 12.75
C CYS A 5 -5.26 -0.73 12.84
N CYS A 6 -4.35 -1.46 13.46
CA CYS A 6 -4.54 -2.85 13.84
C CYS A 6 -4.08 -3.05 15.29
N SER A 7 -4.46 -4.19 15.88
CA SER A 7 -4.31 -4.40 17.31
C SER A 7 -4.18 -5.87 17.65
N TYR A 8 -4.18 -6.17 18.94
CA TYR A 8 -4.33 -7.53 19.46
C TYR A 8 -5.47 -8.33 18.80
N THR A 9 -6.59 -7.71 18.41
CA THR A 9 -7.70 -8.44 17.75
C THR A 9 -7.31 -9.03 16.40
N HIS A 10 -6.22 -8.55 15.81
CA HIS A 10 -5.63 -9.04 14.56
C HIS A 10 -4.37 -9.89 14.81
N ASN A 11 -4.01 -10.19 16.06
CA ASN A 11 -2.81 -10.94 16.46
C ASN A 11 -1.48 -10.31 16.01
N VAL A 12 -1.42 -8.98 15.85
CA VAL A 12 -0.20 -8.25 15.42
C VAL A 12 0.42 -7.39 16.52
N ALA A 13 -0.22 -7.31 17.69
CA ALA A 13 0.27 -6.57 18.85
C ALA A 13 -0.11 -7.28 20.17
N PRO A 14 0.66 -7.09 21.26
CA PRO A 14 0.26 -7.54 22.59
C PRO A 14 -1.06 -6.91 23.05
N ARG A 15 -1.75 -7.54 24.01
CA ARG A 15 -3.02 -7.04 24.55
C ARG A 15 -2.83 -5.65 25.17
N GLY A 16 -3.71 -4.72 24.81
CA GLY A 16 -3.64 -3.32 25.27
C GLY A 16 -2.70 -2.43 24.46
N LYS A 17 -2.15 -2.92 23.34
CA LYS A 17 -1.34 -2.14 22.39
C LYS A 17 -2.01 -2.07 21.02
N LEU A 18 -1.75 -0.98 20.29
CA LEU A 18 -2.19 -0.72 18.92
C LEU A 18 -0.95 -0.51 18.04
N ASN A 19 -1.00 -1.01 16.81
CA ASN A 19 -0.06 -0.63 15.76
C ASN A 19 -0.81 0.29 14.80
N ILE A 20 -0.30 1.51 14.61
CA ILE A 20 -0.94 2.52 13.77
C ILE A 20 0.06 2.97 12.72
N PHE A 21 -0.37 2.94 11.47
CA PHE A 21 0.40 3.36 10.31
C PHE A 21 -0.20 4.66 9.79
N VAL A 22 0.64 5.69 9.66
CA VAL A 22 0.29 6.96 9.00
C VAL A 22 1.15 7.05 7.75
N SER A 23 0.53 7.01 6.57
CA SER A 23 1.23 6.98 5.28
C SER A 23 0.76 8.12 4.37
N ALA A 24 1.68 8.67 3.60
CA ALA A 24 1.41 9.68 2.58
C ALA A 24 2.46 9.56 1.46
N GLU A 25 2.15 10.10 0.29
CA GLU A 25 3.18 10.40 -0.71
C GLU A 25 3.94 11.64 -0.25
N ALA A 26 5.27 11.62 -0.34
CA ALA A 26 6.10 12.73 0.09
C ALA A 26 6.04 13.86 -0.95
N GLU A 27 5.64 15.05 -0.51
CA GLU A 27 5.50 16.24 -1.37
C GLU A 27 6.56 17.32 -1.09
N THR A 28 7.30 17.19 0.01
CA THR A 28 8.32 18.14 0.45
C THR A 28 9.64 17.46 0.84
N ASP A 29 10.69 18.27 1.02
CA ASP A 29 11.97 17.81 1.56
C ASP A 29 11.92 17.44 3.06
N ASN A 30 10.76 17.58 3.71
CA ASN A 30 10.54 17.18 5.09
C ASN A 30 9.28 16.30 5.25
N PRO A 31 9.31 15.04 4.76
CA PRO A 31 8.13 14.18 4.72
C PRO A 31 7.54 13.87 6.10
N GLN A 32 8.37 13.84 7.15
CA GLN A 32 7.90 13.61 8.52
C GLN A 32 6.90 14.68 8.99
N SER A 33 7.06 15.92 8.54
CA SER A 33 6.16 17.02 8.89
C SER A 33 4.78 16.87 8.28
N GLU A 34 4.69 16.24 7.11
CA GLU A 34 3.44 15.99 6.39
C GLU A 34 2.57 14.95 7.11
N LEU A 35 3.19 14.05 7.88
CA LEU A 35 2.49 13.03 8.68
C LEU A 35 1.90 13.58 9.99
N LYS A 36 2.32 14.79 10.41
CA LYS A 36 1.92 15.40 11.69
C LYS A 36 0.39 15.43 11.89
N PRO A 37 -0.43 15.85 10.92
CA PRO A 37 -1.88 15.89 11.14
C PRO A 37 -2.48 14.51 11.41
N GLY A 38 -1.92 13.42 10.85
CA GLY A 38 -2.34 12.06 11.16
C GLY A 38 -1.88 11.59 12.54
N ILE A 39 -0.65 11.95 12.93
CA ILE A 39 -0.06 11.62 14.25
C ILE A 39 -0.81 12.35 15.38
N ASP A 40 -1.20 13.61 15.18
CA ASP A 40 -1.92 14.41 16.17
C ASP A 40 -3.29 13.81 16.55
N LEU A 41 -3.89 12.99 15.67
CA LEU A 41 -5.15 12.28 15.95
C LEU A 41 -4.97 11.12 16.94
N LEU A 42 -3.75 10.64 17.16
CA LEU A 42 -3.47 9.42 17.93
C LEU A 42 -3.42 9.67 19.44
N GLY A 43 -3.28 10.93 19.87
CA GLY A 43 -3.07 11.27 21.27
C GLY A 43 -1.67 10.90 21.75
N SER A 44 -1.57 10.22 22.89
CA SER A 44 -0.28 9.77 23.43
C SER A 44 0.25 8.56 22.64
N VAL A 45 1.44 8.70 22.06
CA VAL A 45 2.12 7.61 21.34
C VAL A 45 3.28 7.10 22.17
N ASP A 46 3.35 5.78 22.38
CA ASP A 46 4.43 5.15 23.16
C ASP A 46 5.77 5.24 22.41
N GLU A 47 5.78 4.93 21.11
CA GLU A 47 6.96 4.95 20.26
C GLU A 47 6.57 5.21 18.80
N ILE A 48 7.42 5.93 18.05
CA ILE A 48 7.21 6.27 16.64
C ILE A 48 8.43 5.81 15.84
N PHE A 49 8.18 5.11 14.74
CA PHE A 49 9.18 4.72 13.74
C PHE A 49 8.86 5.44 12.43
N TYR A 50 9.88 6.07 11.84
CA TYR A 50 9.76 6.75 10.55
C TYR A 50 10.54 6.00 9.49
N ASP A 51 9.88 5.65 8.40
CA ASP A 51 10.49 5.07 7.21
C ASP A 51 10.05 5.85 5.97
N ILE A 52 10.93 5.89 4.96
CA ILE A 52 10.70 6.50 3.66
C ILE A 52 11.18 5.51 2.60
N TYR A 53 10.39 5.33 1.56
CA TYR A 53 10.67 4.39 0.47
C TYR A 53 10.50 5.08 -0.86
N ASP A 54 11.46 4.89 -1.76
CA ASP A 54 11.31 5.24 -3.17
C ASP A 54 10.34 4.26 -3.84
N ARG A 55 9.50 4.76 -4.74
CA ARG A 55 8.60 3.94 -5.55
C ARG A 55 9.11 3.84 -6.97
N TYR A 56 9.10 2.61 -7.48
CA TYR A 56 9.54 2.27 -8.82
C TYR A 56 8.40 1.68 -9.65
N GLU A 57 8.46 1.93 -10.95
CA GLU A 57 7.59 1.35 -11.97
C GLU A 57 8.45 0.70 -13.09
N PRO A 58 7.95 -0.36 -13.75
CA PRO A 58 8.65 -0.98 -14.86
C PRO A 58 8.73 -0.01 -16.04
N VAL A 59 9.94 0.12 -16.61
CA VAL A 59 10.19 0.91 -17.83
C VAL A 59 10.51 0.04 -19.05
N ASN A 60 10.54 -1.29 -18.87
CA ASN A 60 10.84 -2.23 -19.93
C ASN A 60 9.61 -2.49 -20.81
N GLU A 61 9.83 -3.17 -21.93
CA GLU A 61 8.78 -3.64 -22.85
C GLU A 61 8.65 -5.16 -22.69
N PRO A 62 7.73 -5.67 -21.86
CA PRO A 62 7.65 -7.09 -21.52
C PRO A 62 7.46 -7.99 -22.75
N SER A 63 6.89 -7.45 -23.83
CA SER A 63 6.70 -8.17 -25.10
C SER A 63 8.01 -8.46 -25.85
N LEU A 64 9.08 -7.73 -25.55
CA LEU A 64 10.38 -7.87 -26.20
C LEU A 64 11.36 -8.73 -25.38
N ASP A 65 11.28 -8.65 -24.04
CA ASP A 65 12.24 -9.30 -23.13
C ASP A 65 11.65 -10.45 -22.30
N ASN A 66 10.32 -10.61 -22.27
CA ASN A 66 9.60 -11.54 -21.39
C ASN A 66 9.90 -11.34 -19.90
N CYS A 67 10.25 -10.12 -19.48
CA CYS A 67 10.42 -9.73 -18.10
C CYS A 67 9.19 -8.95 -17.62
N PHE A 68 8.49 -9.48 -16.61
CA PHE A 68 7.30 -8.86 -16.04
C PHE A 68 7.61 -8.43 -14.60
N VAL A 69 7.72 -7.12 -14.37
CA VAL A 69 8.12 -6.54 -13.09
C VAL A 69 6.95 -5.75 -12.52
N SER A 70 6.67 -5.94 -11.23
CA SER A 70 5.61 -5.25 -10.52
C SER A 70 5.99 -3.80 -10.22
N THR A 71 4.98 -2.96 -10.03
CA THR A 71 5.14 -1.63 -9.42
C THR A 71 5.39 -1.75 -7.91
N SER A 72 6.00 -0.72 -7.33
CA SER A 72 6.13 -0.62 -5.86
C SER A 72 4.78 -0.29 -5.22
N TYR A 73 4.54 -0.80 -4.00
CA TYR A 73 3.35 -0.45 -3.22
C TYR A 73 3.21 1.07 -3.07
N ASP A 74 1.99 1.56 -3.22
CA ASP A 74 1.67 2.97 -2.99
C ASP A 74 1.36 3.23 -1.51
N ALA A 75 1.04 4.49 -1.19
CA ALA A 75 0.75 4.90 0.18
C ALA A 75 -0.64 4.42 0.68
N THR A 76 -1.48 3.83 -0.17
CA THR A 76 -2.84 3.43 0.20
C THR A 76 -2.82 2.27 1.19
N THR A 77 -3.85 2.19 2.04
CA THR A 77 -3.95 1.17 3.09
C THR A 77 -4.89 0.02 2.71
N HIS A 78 -5.19 -0.11 1.42
CA HIS A 78 -6.04 -1.14 0.85
C HIS A 78 -5.41 -1.70 -0.44
N PHE A 79 -5.87 -2.85 -0.89
CA PHE A 79 -5.17 -3.58 -1.96
C PHE A 79 -5.65 -3.31 -3.39
N GLU A 80 -6.53 -2.33 -3.61
CA GLU A 80 -7.12 -2.12 -4.95
C GLU A 80 -6.06 -1.96 -6.05
N THR A 81 -5.13 -1.00 -5.89
CA THR A 81 -4.06 -0.74 -6.86
C THR A 81 -3.08 -1.91 -7.01
N THR A 82 -2.78 -2.59 -5.91
CA THR A 82 -1.97 -3.82 -5.91
C THR A 82 -2.64 -4.92 -6.74
N VAL A 83 -3.95 -5.13 -6.54
CA VAL A 83 -4.69 -6.14 -7.29
C VAL A 83 -4.73 -5.77 -8.76
N THR A 84 -4.94 -4.49 -9.10
CA THR A 84 -4.83 -4.03 -10.49
C THR A 84 -3.48 -4.38 -11.12
N ASP A 85 -2.36 -4.14 -10.43
CA ASP A 85 -1.02 -4.47 -10.92
C ASP A 85 -0.85 -5.99 -11.14
N VAL A 86 -1.29 -6.81 -10.18
CA VAL A 86 -1.27 -8.27 -10.28
C VAL A 86 -2.08 -8.76 -11.50
N LEU A 87 -3.29 -8.23 -11.71
CA LEU A 87 -4.15 -8.63 -12.83
C LEU A 87 -3.57 -8.18 -14.17
N ASN A 88 -2.95 -7.00 -14.23
CA ASN A 88 -2.25 -6.52 -15.42
C ASN A 88 -1.09 -7.45 -15.78
N MET A 89 -0.21 -7.75 -14.82
CA MET A 89 0.89 -8.69 -15.03
C MET A 89 0.41 -10.06 -15.46
N TYR A 90 -0.61 -10.62 -14.80
CA TYR A 90 -1.19 -11.91 -15.18
C TYR A 90 -1.69 -11.90 -16.63
N THR A 91 -2.36 -10.82 -17.04
CA THR A 91 -2.86 -10.67 -18.41
C THR A 91 -1.71 -10.62 -19.41
N MET A 92 -0.64 -9.88 -19.12
CA MET A 92 0.54 -9.79 -19.97
C MET A 92 1.28 -11.14 -20.10
N ILE A 93 1.42 -11.88 -19.00
CA ILE A 93 2.11 -13.18 -18.97
C ILE A 93 1.31 -14.26 -19.72
N THR A 94 -0.01 -14.29 -19.51
CA THR A 94 -0.84 -15.42 -19.94
C THR A 94 -1.66 -15.15 -21.20
N GLY A 95 -1.81 -13.89 -21.59
CA GLY A 95 -2.73 -13.45 -22.65
C GLY A 95 -4.22 -13.60 -22.32
N LYS A 96 -4.56 -13.93 -21.06
CA LYS A 96 -5.96 -14.14 -20.63
C LYS A 96 -6.45 -12.96 -19.80
N VAL A 97 -7.58 -12.38 -20.20
CA VAL A 97 -8.28 -11.36 -19.40
C VAL A 97 -9.12 -12.05 -18.33
N THR A 98 -8.82 -11.80 -17.06
CA THR A 98 -9.66 -12.22 -15.94
C THR A 98 -10.77 -11.20 -15.71
N TRP A 99 -11.99 -11.52 -16.10
CA TRP A 99 -13.17 -10.74 -15.75
C TRP A 99 -13.52 -10.95 -14.28
N THR A 100 -13.33 -9.94 -13.43
CA THR A 100 -13.69 -9.95 -12.00
C THR A 100 -15.13 -9.50 -11.73
N SER A 101 -16.01 -9.49 -12.74
CA SER A 101 -17.40 -9.02 -12.62
C SER A 101 -18.27 -9.82 -11.64
N SER A 102 -17.80 -10.96 -11.10
CA SER A 102 -18.51 -11.69 -10.05
C SER A 102 -18.23 -11.24 -8.61
N PHE A 103 -17.27 -10.32 -8.35
CA PHE A 103 -16.98 -9.86 -6.98
C PHE A 103 -17.59 -8.50 -6.61
N TYR A 104 -18.09 -7.71 -7.58
CA TYR A 104 -18.74 -6.41 -7.33
C TYR A 104 -20.27 -6.48 -7.14
N LEU A 105 -20.86 -7.68 -7.07
CA LEU A 105 -22.31 -7.87 -6.84
C LEU A 105 -22.65 -8.33 -5.40
N LEU A 106 -21.71 -8.23 -4.47
CA LEU A 106 -21.94 -8.55 -3.06
C LEU A 106 -21.42 -7.42 -2.14
N GLU A 107 -21.96 -6.21 -2.35
CA GLU A 107 -22.19 -5.23 -1.28
C GLU A 107 -23.64 -4.73 -1.36
#